data_AF-A0A847TGA3-F1
#
_entry.id   AF-A0A847TGA3-F1
#
_cell.length_a   1.000
_cell.length_b   1.000
_cell.length_c   1.000
_cell.angle_alpha   90.00
_cell.angle_beta   90.00
_cell.angle_gamma   90.00
#
_symmetry.space_group_name_H-M   'P 1'
#
loop_
_entity.id
_entity.type
_entity.pdbx_description
1 polymer ?
#
loop_
_entity_poly.entity_id
_entity_poly.type
_entity_poly.pdbx_seq_one_letter_code
_entity_poly.pdbx_strand_id
1 'polypeptide(L)'
;MTRLGNVREINEIKQHLDHLKSEGLITQWELPYEQILTRLTAAVFFVSLPGKEDETVWKEMEKYPMFTYGRNEEKQLSALDWCMTFNKGFEL
;
A
#
# COMPACT_ATOMS: atom_id res chain seq x y z
N MET A 1 -13.59 -5.27 -17.37
CA MET A 1 -14.04 -3.93 -16.93
C MET A 1 -13.60 -3.73 -15.49
N THR A 2 -12.46 -3.09 -15.25
CA THR A 2 -12.23 -2.20 -14.09
C THR A 2 -11.06 -1.31 -14.44
N ARG A 3 -11.29 -0.01 -14.66
CA ARG A 3 -10.20 0.97 -14.81
C ARG A 3 -9.75 1.35 -13.40
N LEU A 4 -9.01 0.47 -12.71
CA LEU A 4 -8.25 0.86 -11.51
C LEU A 4 -7.11 1.76 -11.99
N GLY A 5 -7.23 3.06 -11.79
CA GLY A 5 -6.38 4.00 -12.50
C GLY A 5 -6.75 5.45 -12.33
N ASN A 6 -7.39 5.83 -11.23
CA ASN A 6 -7.61 7.23 -10.90
C ASN A 6 -6.87 7.63 -9.62
N VAL A 7 -6.34 8.86 -9.63
CA VAL A 7 -5.72 9.54 -8.46
C VAL A 7 -6.61 9.49 -7.21
N ARG A 8 -7.94 9.39 -7.39
CA ARG A 8 -8.90 9.24 -6.29
C ARG A 8 -8.65 7.98 -5.45
N GLU A 9 -8.44 6.84 -6.10
CA GLU A 9 -8.24 5.57 -5.40
C GLU A 9 -6.92 5.59 -4.61
N ILE A 10 -5.88 6.19 -5.19
CA ILE A 10 -4.60 6.44 -4.49
C ILE A 10 -4.84 7.29 -3.24
N ASN A 11 -5.62 8.37 -3.34
CA ASN A 11 -5.95 9.21 -2.21
C ASN A 11 -6.79 8.48 -1.15
N GLU A 12 -7.71 7.60 -1.54
CA GLU A 12 -8.47 6.77 -0.61
C GLU A 12 -7.56 5.80 0.16
N ILE A 13 -6.62 5.13 -0.51
CA ILE A 13 -5.62 4.27 0.15
C ILE A 13 -4.79 5.10 1.13
N LYS A 14 -4.31 6.28 0.74
CA LYS A 14 -3.52 7.15 1.61
C LYS A 14 -4.29 7.58 2.86
N GLN A 15 -5.54 8.01 2.70
CA GLN A 15 -6.40 8.38 3.83
C GLN A 15 -6.61 7.20 4.77
N HIS A 16 -6.79 6.01 4.20
CA HIS A 16 -6.95 4.80 4.98
C HIS A 16 -5.64 4.42 5.71
N LEU A 17 -4.48 4.52 5.08
CA LEU A 17 -3.18 4.32 5.75
C LEU A 17 -2.99 5.34 6.88
N ASP A 18 -3.35 6.61 6.68
CA ASP A 18 -3.29 7.62 7.73
C ASP A 18 -4.23 7.29 8.91
N HIS A 19 -5.42 6.76 8.62
CA HIS A 19 -6.32 6.26 9.64
C HIS A 19 -5.72 5.07 10.42
N LEU A 20 -5.16 4.07 9.71
CA LEU A 20 -4.47 2.94 10.36
C LEU A 20 -3.28 3.40 11.22
N LYS A 21 -2.62 4.49 10.82
CA LYS A 21 -1.54 5.09 11.60
C LYS A 21 -2.07 5.73 12.88
N SER A 22 -3.20 6.44 12.78
CA SER A 22 -3.89 7.03 13.94
C SER A 22 -4.40 5.97 14.92
N GLU A 23 -4.85 4.82 14.41
CA GLU A 23 -5.27 3.67 15.23
C GLU A 23 -4.08 2.90 15.84
N GLY A 24 -2.84 3.25 15.48
CA GLY A 24 -1.63 2.59 15.96
C GLY A 24 -1.40 1.21 15.35
N LEU A 25 -2.04 0.89 14.22
CA LEU A 25 -1.86 -0.37 13.48
C LEU A 25 -0.63 -0.31 12.58
N ILE A 26 -0.29 0.87 12.07
CA ILE A 26 0.96 1.12 11.35
C ILE A 26 1.74 2.24 12.05
N THR A 27 3.07 2.12 12.09
CA THR A 27 3.94 3.16 12.64
C THR A 27 4.20 4.26 11.62
N GLN A 28 4.47 3.83 10.39
CA GLN A 28 4.83 4.72 9.30
C GLN A 28 4.43 4.09 7.97
N TRP A 29 4.08 4.94 7.01
CA TRP A 29 3.89 4.56 5.63
C TRP A 29 4.55 5.56 4.70
N GLU A 30 4.95 5.09 3.52
CA GLU A 30 5.59 5.88 2.47
C GLU A 30 5.07 5.46 1.09
N LEU A 31 4.98 6.41 0.17
CA LEU A 31 4.65 6.16 -1.24
C LEU A 31 5.75 6.78 -2.11
N PRO A 32 6.79 6.02 -2.49
CA PRO A 32 7.82 6.52 -3.37
C PRO A 32 7.24 6.84 -4.75
N TYR A 33 7.84 7.84 -5.40
CA TYR A 33 7.50 8.26 -6.76
C TYR A 33 6.04 8.69 -6.97
N GLU A 34 5.36 9.12 -5.92
CA GLU A 34 3.99 9.64 -5.99
C GLU A 34 3.77 10.66 -7.11
N GLN A 35 4.75 11.54 -7.33
CA GLN A 35 4.68 12.63 -8.30
C GLN A 35 4.57 12.15 -9.76
N ILE A 36 4.91 10.89 -10.05
CA ILE A 36 4.79 10.28 -11.40
C ILE A 36 3.70 9.20 -11.46
N LEU A 37 3.05 8.89 -10.34
CA LEU A 37 2.00 7.88 -10.30
C LEU A 37 0.71 8.43 -10.90
N THR A 38 0.37 7.91 -12.09
CA THR A 38 -0.90 8.20 -12.77
C THR A 38 -1.93 7.09 -12.57
N ARG A 39 -1.53 5.93 -12.03
CA ARG A 39 -2.37 4.74 -11.87
C ARG A 39 -2.04 4.02 -10.57
N LEU A 40 -3.07 3.55 -9.87
CA LEU A 40 -2.95 2.78 -8.63
C LEU A 40 -2.22 1.44 -8.84
N THR A 41 -2.35 0.83 -10.02
CA THR A 41 -1.67 -0.43 -10.37
C THR A 41 -0.14 -0.29 -10.47
N ALA A 42 0.39 0.93 -10.57
CA ALA A 42 1.83 1.20 -10.52
C ALA A 42 2.29 1.68 -9.14
N ALA A 43 1.35 1.90 -8.21
CA ALA A 43 1.65 2.42 -6.88
C ALA A 43 2.14 1.28 -5.98
N VAL A 44 3.27 1.54 -5.30
CA VAL A 44 3.83 0.65 -4.28
C VAL A 44 3.88 1.45 -2.98
N PHE A 45 3.05 1.06 -2.03
CA PHE A 45 3.04 1.67 -0.69
C PHE A 45 3.93 0.85 0.21
N PHE A 46 4.76 1.51 1.00
CA PHE A 46 5.63 0.87 1.97
C PHE A 46 5.09 1.19 3.36
N VAL A 47 5.08 0.21 4.26
CA VAL A 47 4.57 0.37 5.63
C VAL A 47 5.48 -0.32 6.64
N SER A 48 5.54 0.23 7.84
CA SER A 48 6.15 -0.42 9.00
C SER A 48 5.13 -0.54 10.12
N LEU A 49 5.16 -1.67 10.80
CA LEU A 49 4.21 -2.03 11.86
C LEU A 49 4.89 -1.84 13.23
N PRO A 50 4.16 -1.43 14.28
CA PRO A 50 4.74 -1.14 15.59
C PRO A 50 5.19 -2.40 16.37
N GLY A 51 5.19 -3.57 15.76
CA GLY A 51 5.54 -4.83 16.40
C GLY A 51 5.57 -6.01 15.44
N LYS A 52 5.11 -7.17 15.92
CA LYS A 52 4.98 -8.38 15.09
C LYS A 52 3.91 -8.14 14.03
N GLU A 53 4.05 -8.80 12.89
CA GLU A 53 3.09 -8.77 11.78
C GLU A 53 1.65 -8.83 12.28
N ASP A 54 0.91 -7.74 12.08
CA ASP A 54 -0.49 -7.62 12.49
C ASP A 54 -1.39 -7.86 11.29
N GLU A 55 -2.06 -9.01 11.27
CA GLU A 55 -2.93 -9.43 10.17
C GLU A 55 -4.16 -8.52 10.01
N THR A 56 -4.48 -7.69 11.00
CA THR A 56 -5.62 -6.75 10.95
C THR A 56 -5.42 -5.70 9.87
N VAL A 57 -4.19 -5.20 9.71
CA VAL A 57 -3.84 -4.26 8.65
C VAL A 57 -4.10 -4.87 7.28
N TRP A 58 -3.68 -6.12 7.09
CA TRP A 58 -3.85 -6.82 5.81
C TRP A 58 -5.31 -7.09 5.51
N LYS A 59 -6.08 -7.54 6.51
CA LYS A 59 -7.53 -7.76 6.37
C LYS A 59 -8.29 -6.49 5.98
N GLU A 60 -7.96 -5.34 6.57
CA GLU A 60 -8.55 -4.05 6.20
C GLU A 60 -8.23 -3.64 4.77
N MET A 61 -7.10 -4.12 4.24
CA MET A 61 -6.62 -3.81 2.88
C MET A 61 -7.11 -4.82 1.83
N GLU A 62 -7.46 -6.05 2.23
CA GLU A 62 -8.05 -7.07 1.34
C GLU A 62 -9.39 -6.64 0.73
N LYS A 63 -10.07 -5.62 1.29
CA LYS A 63 -11.27 -5.02 0.68
C LYS A 63 -10.98 -4.33 -0.66
N TYR A 64 -9.73 -3.95 -0.92
CA TYR A 64 -9.33 -3.37 -2.18
C TYR A 64 -9.04 -4.46 -3.21
N PRO A 65 -9.65 -4.40 -4.41
CA PRO A 65 -9.38 -5.35 -5.46
C PRO A 65 -7.91 -5.25 -5.88
N MET A 66 -7.35 -6.39 -6.26
CA MET A 66 -5.95 -6.49 -6.71
C MET A 66 -4.90 -6.17 -5.65
N PHE A 67 -5.30 -6.03 -4.38
CA PHE A 67 -4.37 -5.86 -3.27
C PHE A 67 -3.44 -7.07 -3.12
N THR A 68 -2.16 -6.78 -2.95
CA THR A 68 -1.09 -7.72 -2.62
C THR A 68 -0.16 -7.03 -1.65
N TYR A 69 0.39 -7.78 -0.72
CA TYR A 69 1.43 -7.30 0.20
C TYR A 69 2.56 -8.31 0.26
N GLY A 70 3.74 -7.83 0.62
CA GLY A 70 4.94 -8.65 0.75
C GLY A 70 5.97 -7.97 1.62
N ARG A 71 7.00 -8.71 2.01
CA ARG A 71 8.14 -8.11 2.70
C ARG A 71 8.99 -7.33 1.71
N ASN A 72 9.40 -6.14 2.13
CA ASN A 72 10.37 -5.34 1.39
C ASN A 72 11.79 -5.86 1.69
N GLU A 73 12.12 -7.06 1.19
CA GLU A 73 13.43 -7.69 1.43
C GLU A 73 14.56 -6.93 0.74
N GLU A 74 14.29 -6.35 -0.43
CA GLU A 74 15.29 -5.64 -1.22
C GLU A 74 15.65 -4.27 -0.64
N LYS A 75 14.74 -3.64 0.14
CA LYS A 75 14.89 -2.30 0.75
C LYS A 75 15.45 -1.22 -0.19
N GLN A 76 15.27 -1.37 -1.51
CA GLN A 76 15.86 -0.48 -2.51
C GLN A 76 15.14 0.86 -2.63
N LEU A 77 13.82 0.88 -2.38
CA LEU A 77 12.96 2.04 -2.59
C LEU A 77 12.50 2.71 -1.29
N SER A 78 12.49 1.97 -0.18
CA SER A 78 12.16 2.45 1.15
C SER A 78 12.84 1.56 2.18
N ALA A 79 13.10 2.11 3.37
CA ALA A 79 13.68 1.39 4.50
C ALA A 79 12.64 0.56 5.30
N LEU A 80 11.35 0.79 5.04
CA LEU A 80 10.23 0.12 5.73
C LEU A 80 10.18 -1.37 5.41
N ASP A 81 9.58 -2.14 6.32
CA ASP A 81 9.69 -3.61 6.31
C ASP A 81 8.70 -4.30 5.37
N TRP A 82 7.59 -3.64 5.05
CA TRP A 82 6.53 -4.19 4.23
C TRP A 82 6.24 -3.30 3.03
N CYS A 83 5.86 -3.94 1.91
CA CYS A 83 5.37 -3.27 0.72
C CYS A 83 4.00 -3.81 0.33
N MET A 84 3.19 -2.95 -0.28
CA MET A 84 1.80 -3.14 -0.63
C MET A 84 1.58 -2.64 -2.04
N THR A 85 0.99 -3.47 -2.89
CA THR A 85 0.70 -3.15 -4.29
C THR A 85 -0.76 -3.50 -4.61
N PHE A 86 -1.29 -2.85 -5.64
CA PHE A 86 -2.69 -3.00 -6.07
C PHE A 86 -2.77 -3.44 -7.53
N ASN A 87 -1.93 -4.41 -7.88
CA ASN A 87 -1.71 -4.87 -9.25
C ASN A 87 -1.76 -6.40 -9.42
N LYS A 88 -2.37 -7.12 -8.47
CA LYS A 88 -2.54 -8.57 -8.55
C LYS A 88 -3.20 -8.97 -9.87
N GLY A 89 -2.47 -9.68 -10.73
CA GLY A 89 -2.95 -10.13 -12.04
C GLY A 89 -2.98 -9.05 -13.13
N PHE A 90 -2.28 -7.93 -12.93
CA PHE A 90 -2.06 -6.93 -13.98
C PHE A 90 -0.80 -7.32 -14.77
N GLU A 91 -0.98 -8.01 -15.88
CA GLU A 91 0.07 -8.22 -16.87
C GLU A 91 0.19 -6.94 -17.72
N LEU A 92 1.43 -6.42 -17.83
CA LEU A 92 1.79 -5.23 -18.61
C LEU A 92 1.71 -5.49 -20.12
#